data_AF-D4XEV1-F1
#
_entry.id   AF-D4XEV1-F1
#
_cell.length_a   1.000
_cell.length_b   1.000
_cell.length_c   1.000
_cell.angle_alpha   90.00
_cell.angle_beta   90.00
_cell.angle_gamma   90.00
#
_symmetry.space_group_name_H-M   'P 1'
#
loop_
_entity.id
_entity.type
_entity.pdbx_description
1 polymer ?
#
loop_
_entity_poly.entity_id
_entity_poly.type
_entity_poly.pdbx_seq_one_letter_code
_entity_poly.pdbx_strand_id
1 'polypeptide(L)'
;MVLLEPFAGANNIVCMIQDLGYNNQWSCFDIQPAGEELNASGVLVQQRDSLQNYPLGYQVAITNPPYLAKNSATRRGLPFSGDKYDDLYKVSLDTMLQHTPYVAAIIPESFLTQGLFHSRLHAVISLTCKMFEDTEVPVCLALFVPSEEKSDPADFQIFAENRLLGTYSDLKKHIETFVGLGIPWRFNDPHGLIGLHAVDSQSGPSIRFVLGAEIPPSNVKESSRSITRIGGDIPPRQVVKIIAEANCLLTTRREKTKDTFMTAFKGLRKDGRYRRRLDFSQAREILNLAARNVGTM
;
A
#
# COMPACT_ATOMS: atom_id res chain seq x y z
N MET A 1 19.86 12.01 -22.99
CA MET A 1 18.42 11.90 -22.68
C MET A 1 18.12 12.87 -21.55
N VAL A 2 17.00 13.58 -21.61
CA VAL A 2 16.56 14.48 -20.52
C VAL A 2 15.55 13.73 -19.66
N LEU A 3 15.79 13.68 -18.36
CA LEU A 3 14.89 13.10 -17.37
C LEU A 3 13.92 14.17 -16.86
N LEU A 4 12.67 13.77 -16.63
CA LEU A 4 11.64 14.64 -16.09
C LEU A 4 11.46 14.39 -14.58
N GLU A 5 11.40 15.46 -13.80
CA GLU A 5 10.86 15.44 -12.44
C GLU A 5 9.71 16.47 -12.35
N PRO A 6 8.44 16.04 -12.48
CA PRO A 6 7.30 16.96 -12.60
C PRO A 6 6.79 17.54 -11.28
N PHE A 7 7.29 17.06 -10.13
CA PHE A 7 6.91 17.50 -8.77
C PHE A 7 8.15 17.70 -7.88
N ALA A 8 9.06 18.55 -8.35
CA ALA A 8 10.45 18.58 -7.91
C ALA A 8 10.69 19.02 -6.47
N GLY A 9 9.81 19.85 -5.89
CA GLY A 9 10.01 20.49 -4.60
C GLY A 9 11.41 21.12 -4.49
N ALA A 10 12.23 20.55 -3.58
CA ALA A 10 13.61 20.98 -3.32
C ALA A 10 14.68 20.24 -4.17
N ASN A 11 14.29 19.45 -5.17
CA ASN A 11 15.19 18.68 -6.06
C ASN A 11 16.02 17.56 -5.39
N ASN A 12 15.55 17.01 -4.26
CA ASN A 12 16.27 15.97 -3.52
C ASN A 12 16.54 14.69 -4.35
N ILE A 13 15.60 14.29 -5.22
CA ILE A 13 15.77 13.11 -6.10
C ILE A 13 16.91 13.34 -7.09
N VAL A 14 16.98 14.54 -7.68
CA VAL A 14 18.01 14.91 -8.65
C VAL A 14 19.38 14.90 -7.98
N CYS A 15 19.48 15.54 -6.80
CA CYS A 15 20.69 15.57 -5.98
C CYS A 15 21.16 14.14 -5.64
N MET A 16 20.26 13.29 -5.11
CA MET A 16 20.57 11.89 -4.79
C MET A 16 21.12 11.12 -6.00
N ILE A 17 20.54 11.30 -7.19
CA ILE A 17 21.00 10.60 -8.40
C ILE A 17 22.37 11.13 -8.86
N GLN A 18 22.63 12.42 -8.72
CA GLN A 18 23.94 13.03 -9.02
C GLN A 18 25.01 12.54 -8.04
N ASP A 19 24.70 12.44 -6.75
CA ASP A 19 25.60 11.93 -5.70
C ASP A 19 25.99 10.47 -5.93
N LEU A 20 25.13 9.69 -6.58
CA LEU A 20 25.42 8.33 -7.05
C LEU A 20 26.30 8.29 -8.31
N GLY A 21 26.70 9.45 -8.85
CA GLY A 21 27.59 9.58 -10.00
C GLY A 21 26.90 9.66 -11.37
N TYR A 22 25.57 9.80 -11.42
CA TYR A 22 24.83 9.89 -12.68
C TYR A 22 24.65 11.34 -13.16
N ASN A 23 25.20 11.65 -14.33
CA ASN A 23 25.22 12.99 -14.92
C ASN A 23 24.12 13.18 -16.00
N ASN A 24 22.87 12.90 -15.64
CA ASN A 24 21.74 13.11 -16.56
C ASN A 24 21.38 14.59 -16.69
N GLN A 25 20.84 14.99 -17.84
CA GLN A 25 20.14 16.27 -17.95
C GLN A 25 18.74 16.15 -17.35
N TRP A 26 18.28 17.19 -16.67
CA TRP A 26 17.01 17.21 -15.96
C TRP A 26 16.14 18.40 -16.36
N SER A 27 14.84 18.16 -16.48
CA SER A 27 13.82 19.19 -16.49
C SER A 27 12.96 19.03 -15.23
N CYS A 28 12.99 20.04 -14.37
CA CYS A 28 12.33 20.01 -13.07
C CYS A 28 11.19 21.03 -13.02
N PHE A 29 10.04 20.62 -12.51
CA PHE A 29 8.86 21.47 -12.40
C PHE A 29 8.25 21.35 -11.00
N ASP A 30 7.71 22.44 -10.49
CA ASP A 30 6.89 22.44 -9.28
C ASP A 30 5.85 23.57 -9.31
N ILE A 31 4.71 23.40 -8.66
CA ILE A 31 3.68 24.44 -8.56
C ILE A 31 4.18 25.63 -7.73
N GLN A 32 5.06 25.35 -6.76
CA GLN A 32 5.71 26.32 -5.88
C GLN A 32 7.20 25.96 -5.76
N PRO A 33 8.03 26.30 -6.77
CA PRO A 33 9.46 26.05 -6.73
C PRO A 33 10.09 26.60 -5.45
N ALA A 34 10.94 25.80 -4.81
CA ALA A 34 11.73 26.28 -3.69
C ALA A 34 12.69 27.39 -4.15
N GLY A 35 13.02 28.33 -3.26
CA GLY A 35 14.06 29.33 -3.54
C GLY A 35 15.41 28.66 -3.83
N GLU A 36 16.30 29.37 -4.55
CA GLU A 36 17.60 28.81 -4.97
C GLU A 36 18.43 28.26 -3.80
N GLU A 37 18.35 28.89 -2.61
CA GLU A 37 19.04 28.46 -1.39
C GLU A 37 18.60 27.08 -0.87
N LEU A 38 17.39 26.64 -1.22
CA LEU A 38 16.80 25.36 -0.81
C LEU A 38 16.87 24.31 -1.92
N ASN A 39 17.45 24.63 -3.08
CA ASN A 39 17.59 23.71 -4.19
C ASN A 39 18.79 22.78 -3.97
N ALA A 40 18.52 21.50 -3.71
CA ALA A 40 19.55 20.53 -3.34
C ALA A 40 20.50 20.16 -4.49
N SER A 41 20.10 20.34 -5.76
CA SER A 41 20.88 19.87 -6.92
C SER A 41 21.48 21.00 -7.77
N GLY A 42 21.07 22.24 -7.55
CA GLY A 42 21.40 23.38 -8.40
C GLY A 42 20.71 23.35 -9.78
N VAL A 43 19.87 22.36 -10.08
CA VAL A 43 19.08 22.31 -11.33
C VAL A 43 17.88 23.25 -11.21
N LEU A 44 17.66 24.13 -12.18
CA LEU A 44 16.52 25.05 -12.17
C LEU A 44 15.17 24.30 -12.09
N VAL A 45 14.33 24.68 -11.12
CA VAL A 45 12.94 24.22 -11.01
C VAL A 45 12.02 25.29 -11.59
N GLN A 46 11.30 24.95 -12.66
CA GLN A 46 10.38 25.88 -13.33
C GLN A 46 9.00 25.82 -12.68
N GLN A 47 8.37 26.99 -12.46
CA GLN A 47 7.03 27.05 -11.92
C GLN A 47 5.99 26.48 -12.90
N ARG A 48 5.26 25.45 -12.49
CA ARG A 48 4.19 24.80 -13.28
C ARG A 48 3.33 23.91 -12.40
N ASP A 49 2.01 24.03 -12.53
CA ASP A 49 1.08 23.02 -12.01
C ASP A 49 1.05 21.82 -12.96
N SER A 50 1.87 20.81 -12.67
CA SER A 50 1.99 19.59 -13.49
C SER A 50 0.73 18.71 -13.48
N LEU A 51 -0.22 18.92 -12.55
CA LEU A 51 -1.51 18.23 -12.60
C LEU A 51 -2.45 18.84 -13.64
N GLN A 52 -2.36 20.16 -13.86
CA GLN A 52 -3.17 20.86 -14.86
C GLN A 52 -2.50 20.95 -16.23
N ASN A 53 -1.17 21.10 -16.27
CA ASN A 53 -0.41 21.29 -17.48
C ASN A 53 0.86 20.43 -17.44
N TYR A 54 0.70 19.13 -17.71
CA TYR A 54 1.80 18.17 -17.61
C TYR A 54 2.89 18.40 -18.68
N PRO A 55 4.20 18.37 -18.34
CA PRO A 55 5.29 18.52 -19.30
C PRO A 55 5.31 17.38 -20.35
N LEU A 56 5.25 17.75 -21.63
CA LEU A 56 5.24 16.79 -22.75
C LEU A 56 6.62 16.59 -23.39
N GLY A 57 6.79 15.50 -24.13
CA GLY A 57 8.00 15.20 -24.92
C GLY A 57 9.09 14.42 -24.17
N TYR A 58 8.82 14.00 -22.94
CA TYR A 58 9.77 13.23 -22.12
C TYR A 58 9.49 11.73 -22.19
N GLN A 59 10.57 10.95 -22.25
CA GLN A 59 10.50 9.48 -22.27
C GLN A 59 10.43 8.89 -20.85
N VAL A 60 11.12 9.52 -19.89
CA VAL A 60 11.29 9.00 -18.53
C VAL A 60 10.96 10.09 -17.52
N ALA A 61 10.10 9.77 -16.54
CA ALA A 61 9.85 10.58 -15.35
C ALA A 61 10.28 9.84 -14.08
N ILE A 62 10.95 10.53 -13.17
CA ILE A 62 11.37 10.02 -11.86
C ILE A 62 10.91 11.00 -10.80
N THR A 63 10.05 10.57 -9.88
CA THR A 63 9.35 11.51 -9.00
C THR A 63 8.97 10.98 -7.61
N ASN A 64 8.70 11.90 -6.70
CA ASN A 64 7.88 11.71 -5.51
C ASN A 64 6.63 12.60 -5.60
N PRO A 65 5.52 12.12 -6.15
CA PRO A 65 4.34 12.95 -6.42
C PRO A 65 3.66 13.41 -5.10
N PRO A 66 2.85 14.46 -5.13
CA PRO A 66 2.20 14.99 -3.93
C PRO A 66 1.20 14.00 -3.31
N TYR A 67 1.21 13.90 -1.97
CA TYR A 67 0.30 13.05 -1.22
C TYR A 67 -0.76 13.89 -0.49
N LEU A 68 -2.03 13.63 -0.77
CA LEU A 68 -3.14 14.26 -0.06
C LEU A 68 -4.39 13.40 -0.23
N ALA A 69 -4.71 12.58 0.74
CA ALA A 69 -5.96 11.81 0.70
C ALA A 69 -7.18 12.75 0.78
N LYS A 70 -8.23 12.46 0.01
CA LYS A 70 -9.48 13.25 -0.10
C LYS A 70 -10.10 13.54 1.28
N ASN A 71 -10.17 12.53 2.14
CA ASN A 71 -10.67 12.68 3.51
C ASN A 71 -9.79 13.62 4.37
N SER A 72 -8.47 13.63 4.16
CA SER A 72 -7.54 14.55 4.81
C SER A 72 -7.75 15.98 4.31
N ALA A 73 -7.92 16.17 3.00
CA ALA A 73 -8.24 17.46 2.39
C ALA A 73 -9.56 18.02 2.93
N THR A 74 -10.64 17.22 2.91
CA THR A 74 -11.95 17.61 3.45
C THR A 74 -11.86 18.03 4.92
N ARG A 75 -11.17 17.24 5.76
CA ARG A 75 -10.99 17.57 7.19
C ARG A 75 -10.21 18.86 7.40
N ARG A 76 -9.27 19.19 6.50
CA ARG A 76 -8.44 20.41 6.55
C ARG A 76 -9.07 21.59 5.81
N GLY A 77 -10.25 21.43 5.19
CA GLY A 77 -10.87 22.46 4.36
C GLY A 77 -10.06 22.81 3.11
N LEU A 78 -9.18 21.90 2.64
CA LEU A 78 -8.38 22.11 1.45
C LEU A 78 -9.14 21.68 0.19
N PRO A 79 -8.95 22.39 -0.94
CA PRO A 79 -9.44 21.91 -2.23
C PRO A 79 -8.78 20.57 -2.57
N PHE A 80 -9.54 19.68 -3.18
CA PHE A 80 -9.05 18.39 -3.65
C PHE A 80 -9.39 18.23 -5.13
N SER A 81 -8.36 18.15 -5.96
CA SER A 81 -8.50 17.98 -7.40
C SER A 81 -8.47 16.49 -7.74
N GLY A 82 -9.53 15.98 -8.39
CA GLY A 82 -9.58 14.62 -8.93
C GLY A 82 -10.72 13.78 -8.35
N ASP A 83 -11.87 13.78 -9.01
CA ASP A 83 -13.03 13.00 -8.54
C ASP A 83 -12.87 11.48 -8.72
N LYS A 84 -11.98 11.06 -9.63
CA LYS A 84 -11.72 9.66 -9.98
C LYS A 84 -10.98 8.90 -8.89
N TYR A 85 -10.14 9.58 -8.12
CA TYR A 85 -9.26 8.94 -7.13
C TYR A 85 -9.42 9.60 -5.76
N ASP A 86 -9.01 8.89 -4.72
CA ASP A 86 -9.10 9.32 -3.32
C ASP A 86 -7.79 9.91 -2.78
N ASP A 87 -6.74 10.04 -3.60
CA ASP A 87 -5.45 10.64 -3.24
C ASP A 87 -4.76 11.30 -4.45
N LEU A 88 -4.07 12.41 -4.24
CA LEU A 88 -3.39 13.17 -5.28
C LEU A 88 -2.27 12.39 -5.97
N TYR A 89 -1.58 11.47 -5.29
CA TYR A 89 -0.53 10.69 -5.93
C TYR A 89 -1.10 9.80 -7.06
N LYS A 90 -2.35 9.35 -6.92
CA LYS A 90 -3.04 8.53 -7.93
C LYS A 90 -3.44 9.37 -9.13
N VAL A 91 -3.89 10.61 -8.89
CA VAL A 91 -4.14 11.59 -9.96
C VAL A 91 -2.84 11.88 -10.71
N SER A 92 -1.74 12.09 -9.96
CA SER A 92 -0.41 12.31 -10.52
C SER A 92 0.06 11.14 -11.39
N LEU A 93 -0.10 9.90 -10.91
CA LEU A 93 0.20 8.69 -11.68
C LEU A 93 -0.65 8.59 -12.95
N ASP A 94 -1.96 8.83 -12.88
CA ASP A 94 -2.84 8.79 -14.05
C ASP A 94 -2.38 9.79 -15.12
N THR A 95 -2.04 11.02 -14.72
CA THR A 95 -1.53 12.05 -15.63
C THR A 95 -0.17 11.67 -16.22
N MET A 96 0.80 11.24 -15.39
CA MET A 96 2.12 10.82 -15.86
C MET A 96 2.02 9.63 -16.83
N LEU A 97 1.20 8.63 -16.51
CA LEU A 97 1.04 7.42 -17.32
C LEU A 97 0.24 7.65 -18.62
N GLN A 98 -0.35 8.82 -18.83
CA GLN A 98 -0.92 9.17 -20.14
C GLN A 98 0.10 9.81 -21.07
N HIS A 99 1.17 10.40 -20.54
CA HIS A 99 2.06 11.28 -21.30
C HIS A 99 3.54 10.84 -21.27
N THR A 100 3.91 9.92 -20.39
CA THR A 100 5.30 9.46 -20.23
C THR A 100 5.40 7.93 -20.33
N PRO A 101 6.21 7.41 -21.28
CA PRO A 101 6.43 5.97 -21.48
C PRO A 101 7.07 5.21 -20.31
N TYR A 102 7.97 5.83 -19.55
CA TYR A 102 8.57 5.20 -18.37
C TYR A 102 8.41 6.11 -17.16
N VAL A 103 7.91 5.57 -16.06
CA VAL A 103 7.68 6.33 -14.82
C VAL A 103 8.24 5.55 -13.65
N ALA A 104 9.06 6.20 -12.83
CA ALA A 104 9.51 5.72 -11.54
C ALA A 104 8.96 6.67 -10.47
N ALA A 105 8.11 6.17 -9.56
CA ALA A 105 7.43 7.00 -8.58
C ALA A 105 7.56 6.42 -7.17
N ILE A 106 8.01 7.25 -6.21
CA ILE A 106 7.96 6.92 -4.79
C ILE A 106 6.53 7.21 -4.31
N ILE A 107 5.78 6.20 -3.91
CA ILE A 107 4.35 6.31 -3.57
C ILE A 107 4.02 5.50 -2.30
N PRO A 108 2.86 5.71 -1.65
CA PRO A 108 2.47 4.89 -0.52
C PRO A 108 2.39 3.40 -0.87
N GLU A 109 2.97 2.52 -0.05
CA GLU A 109 3.04 1.08 -0.34
C GLU A 109 1.65 0.44 -0.45
N SER A 110 0.67 1.00 0.28
CA SER A 110 -0.74 0.58 0.22
C SER A 110 -1.35 0.63 -1.19
N PHE A 111 -0.69 1.29 -2.16
CA PHE A 111 -1.00 1.20 -3.58
C PHE A 111 -1.08 -0.24 -4.09
N LEU A 112 -0.21 -1.13 -3.61
CA LEU A 112 -0.08 -2.52 -4.08
C LEU A 112 -1.38 -3.32 -3.96
N THR A 113 -2.23 -2.99 -2.98
CA THR A 113 -3.50 -3.71 -2.74
C THR A 113 -4.70 -3.06 -3.43
N GLN A 114 -4.51 -2.05 -4.29
CA GLN A 114 -5.61 -1.28 -4.89
C GLN A 114 -6.00 -1.74 -6.29
N GLY A 115 -5.17 -2.54 -6.97
CA GLY A 115 -5.49 -3.04 -8.31
C GLY A 115 -5.39 -1.99 -9.42
N LEU A 116 -4.64 -0.91 -9.20
CA LEU A 116 -4.55 0.24 -10.12
C LEU A 116 -3.31 0.14 -11.02
N PHE A 117 -3.46 0.54 -12.29
CA PHE A 117 -2.37 0.69 -13.26
C PHE A 117 -1.53 -0.57 -13.52
N HIS A 118 -2.06 -1.76 -13.24
CA HIS A 118 -1.34 -3.03 -13.44
C HIS A 118 -0.85 -3.19 -14.87
N SER A 119 -1.62 -2.73 -15.87
CA SER A 119 -1.27 -2.81 -17.30
C SER A 119 0.04 -2.12 -17.68
N ARG A 120 0.57 -1.24 -16.82
CA ARG A 120 1.86 -0.58 -17.02
C ARG A 120 2.86 -0.83 -15.89
N LEU A 121 2.39 -1.27 -14.73
CA LEU A 121 3.25 -1.54 -13.57
C LEU A 121 4.19 -2.71 -13.88
N HIS A 122 5.50 -2.48 -13.85
CA HIS A 122 6.53 -3.48 -14.12
C HIS A 122 7.10 -4.07 -12.82
N ALA A 123 7.36 -3.22 -11.84
CA ALA A 123 7.86 -3.63 -10.54
C ALA A 123 7.40 -2.71 -9.41
N VAL A 124 7.27 -3.28 -8.20
CA VAL A 124 7.08 -2.54 -6.95
C VAL A 124 8.16 -2.95 -5.97
N ILE A 125 8.87 -1.97 -5.41
CA ILE A 125 9.94 -2.18 -4.44
C ILE A 125 9.53 -1.55 -3.12
N SER A 126 9.25 -2.37 -2.10
CA SER A 126 9.00 -1.87 -0.75
C SER A 126 10.29 -1.28 -0.18
N LEU A 127 10.25 -0.01 0.23
CA LEU A 127 11.39 0.72 0.79
C LEU A 127 11.29 0.69 2.32
N THR A 128 11.59 -0.44 2.92
CA THR A 128 11.56 -0.72 4.38
C THR A 128 12.65 -0.01 5.20
N CYS A 129 13.12 1.14 4.75
CA CYS A 129 14.02 2.02 5.47
C CYS A 129 13.34 3.35 5.82
N LYS A 130 13.95 4.13 6.71
CA LYS A 130 13.46 5.47 7.03
C LYS A 130 13.78 6.41 5.86
N MET A 131 12.83 6.57 4.93
CA MET A 131 12.98 7.42 3.74
C MET A 131 12.71 8.90 4.03
N PHE A 132 11.80 9.18 4.96
CA PHE A 132 11.33 10.53 5.27
C PHE A 132 11.33 10.76 6.77
N GLU A 133 11.71 11.96 7.19
CA GLU A 133 11.80 12.35 8.61
C GLU A 133 10.43 12.72 9.21
N ASP A 134 9.53 13.21 8.38
CA ASP A 134 8.24 13.79 8.76
C ASP A 134 7.06 12.81 8.65
N THR A 135 7.29 11.57 8.19
CA THR A 135 6.24 10.58 8.03
C THR A 135 6.67 9.15 8.35
N GLU A 136 5.77 8.42 9.00
CA GLU A 136 5.88 6.97 9.23
C GLU A 136 5.10 6.16 8.19
N VAL A 137 4.53 6.82 7.16
CA VAL A 137 3.74 6.16 6.13
C VAL A 137 4.66 5.26 5.30
N PRO A 138 4.35 3.96 5.19
CA PRO A 138 5.10 3.05 4.34
C PRO A 138 5.06 3.48 2.88
N VAL A 139 6.20 3.45 2.23
CA VAL A 139 6.36 3.81 0.82
C VAL A 139 7.02 2.70 0.02
N CYS A 140 6.78 2.72 -1.29
CA CYS A 140 7.44 1.88 -2.27
C CYS A 140 7.90 2.72 -3.47
N LEU A 141 8.88 2.19 -4.20
CA LEU A 141 9.19 2.66 -5.55
C LEU A 141 8.37 1.80 -6.53
N ALA A 142 7.47 2.43 -7.27
CA ALA A 142 6.72 1.80 -8.34
C ALA A 142 7.35 2.16 -9.69
N LEU A 143 7.67 1.15 -10.49
CA LEU A 143 8.26 1.28 -11.82
C LEU A 143 7.24 0.90 -12.87
N PHE A 144 7.02 1.78 -13.84
CA PHE A 144 6.06 1.62 -14.92
C PHE A 144 6.75 1.66 -16.28
N VAL A 145 6.30 0.81 -17.19
CA VAL A 145 6.76 0.68 -18.58
C VAL A 145 5.56 0.85 -19.53
N PRO A 146 5.77 1.01 -20.85
CA PRO A 146 4.70 0.96 -21.83
C PRO A 146 3.94 -0.37 -21.76
N SER A 147 2.62 -0.33 -21.96
CA SER A 147 1.77 -1.52 -21.81
C SER A 147 2.12 -2.65 -22.78
N GLU A 148 2.58 -2.28 -23.97
CA GLU A 148 3.01 -3.17 -25.04
C GLU A 148 4.31 -3.91 -24.74
N GLU A 149 5.10 -3.44 -23.77
CA GLU A 149 6.31 -4.13 -23.31
C GLU A 149 5.99 -5.23 -22.30
N LYS A 150 4.75 -5.29 -21.79
CA LYS A 150 4.34 -6.32 -20.84
C LYS A 150 3.82 -7.57 -21.56
N SER A 151 4.40 -8.72 -21.22
CA SER A 151 3.91 -10.03 -21.67
C SER A 151 2.57 -10.40 -21.02
N ASP A 152 2.36 -10.03 -19.76
CA ASP A 152 1.09 -10.16 -19.03
C ASP A 152 0.72 -8.81 -18.44
N PRO A 153 -0.40 -8.17 -18.86
CA PRO A 153 -0.79 -6.86 -18.35
C PRO A 153 -1.17 -6.90 -16.86
N ALA A 154 -1.46 -8.06 -16.27
CA ALA A 154 -1.84 -8.20 -14.87
C ALA A 154 -0.67 -8.50 -13.93
N ASP A 155 0.47 -8.98 -14.44
CA ASP A 155 1.59 -9.46 -13.63
C ASP A 155 2.76 -8.48 -13.57
N PHE A 156 3.49 -8.46 -12.46
CA PHE A 156 4.62 -7.56 -12.21
C PHE A 156 5.51 -8.10 -11.09
N GLN A 157 6.74 -7.63 -11.02
CA GLN A 157 7.70 -8.08 -10.01
C GLN A 157 7.51 -7.35 -8.68
N ILE A 158 7.69 -8.06 -7.58
CA ILE A 158 7.58 -7.50 -6.23
C ILE A 158 8.88 -7.72 -5.47
N PHE A 159 9.45 -6.63 -4.98
CA PHE A 159 10.69 -6.60 -4.23
C PHE A 159 10.48 -6.07 -2.82
N ALA A 160 11.32 -6.53 -1.90
CA ALA A 160 11.60 -5.84 -0.65
C ALA A 160 13.07 -5.39 -0.72
N GLU A 161 13.29 -4.08 -0.78
CA GLU A 161 14.60 -3.50 -1.09
C GLU A 161 15.17 -4.11 -2.39
N ASN A 162 16.39 -4.64 -2.33
CA ASN A 162 17.08 -5.30 -3.43
C ASN A 162 16.70 -6.78 -3.62
N ARG A 163 15.76 -7.33 -2.83
CA ARG A 163 15.41 -8.77 -2.88
C ARG A 163 14.08 -9.00 -3.59
N LEU A 164 14.13 -9.75 -4.70
CA LEU A 164 12.93 -10.25 -5.38
C LEU A 164 12.17 -11.22 -4.47
N LEU A 165 10.89 -10.96 -4.25
CA LEU A 165 9.98 -11.84 -3.50
C LEU A 165 9.24 -12.81 -4.41
N GLY A 166 8.97 -12.39 -5.66
CA GLY A 166 8.23 -13.14 -6.67
C GLY A 166 7.48 -12.20 -7.61
N THR A 167 6.63 -12.75 -8.47
CA THR A 167 5.68 -11.95 -9.26
C THR A 167 4.33 -11.85 -8.55
N TYR A 168 3.53 -10.85 -8.92
CA TYR A 168 2.18 -10.66 -8.39
C TYR A 168 1.31 -11.90 -8.62
N SER A 169 1.32 -12.46 -9.83
CA SER A 169 0.57 -13.66 -10.18
C SER A 169 1.04 -14.88 -9.40
N ASP A 170 2.34 -15.07 -9.22
CA ASP A 170 2.89 -16.19 -8.45
C ASP A 170 2.50 -16.13 -6.98
N LEU A 171 2.66 -14.97 -6.35
CA LEU A 171 2.27 -14.79 -4.95
C LEU A 171 0.75 -14.94 -4.78
N LYS A 172 -0.04 -14.44 -5.74
CA LYS A 172 -1.51 -14.47 -5.68
C LYS A 172 -2.08 -15.89 -5.73
N LYS A 173 -1.39 -16.85 -6.36
CA LYS A 173 -1.77 -18.29 -6.35
C LYS A 173 -1.87 -18.87 -4.94
N HIS A 174 -1.24 -18.25 -3.95
CA HIS A 174 -1.28 -18.68 -2.55
C HIS A 174 -2.42 -18.06 -1.74
N ILE A 175 -3.24 -17.21 -2.36
CA ILE A 175 -4.49 -16.71 -1.76
C ILE A 175 -5.62 -17.61 -2.22
N GLU A 176 -6.10 -18.44 -1.29
CA GLU A 176 -7.39 -19.11 -1.49
C GLU A 176 -8.53 -18.12 -1.26
N THR A 177 -9.47 -18.04 -2.20
CA THR A 177 -10.68 -17.23 -2.08
C THR A 177 -11.84 -18.11 -1.64
N PHE A 178 -12.61 -17.65 -0.64
CA PHE A 178 -13.83 -18.35 -0.25
C PHE A 178 -14.92 -18.18 -1.33
N VAL A 179 -15.56 -19.28 -1.72
CA VAL A 179 -16.68 -19.30 -2.68
C VAL A 179 -17.89 -19.93 -2.02
N GLY A 180 -19.04 -19.27 -2.11
CA GLY A 180 -20.32 -19.73 -1.57
C GLY A 180 -20.94 -18.76 -0.57
N LEU A 181 -22.04 -19.19 0.06
CA LEU A 181 -22.66 -18.46 1.15
C LEU A 181 -21.81 -18.65 2.41
N GLY A 182 -21.15 -17.58 2.85
CA GLY A 182 -20.37 -17.58 4.08
C GLY A 182 -21.26 -17.34 5.31
N ILE A 183 -20.66 -17.46 6.50
CA ILE A 183 -21.32 -17.04 7.73
C ILE A 183 -21.49 -15.50 7.72
N PRO A 184 -22.63 -14.96 8.19
CA PRO A 184 -22.87 -13.52 8.29
C PRO A 184 -22.06 -12.91 9.45
N TRP A 185 -20.74 -12.82 9.29
CA TRP A 185 -19.84 -12.26 10.31
C TRP A 185 -20.13 -10.78 10.57
N ARG A 186 -20.34 -10.44 11.85
CA ARG A 186 -20.55 -9.07 12.35
C ARG A 186 -19.28 -8.58 13.03
N PHE A 187 -18.58 -7.66 12.39
CA PHE A 187 -17.39 -7.02 12.98
C PHE A 187 -17.80 -5.89 13.93
N ASN A 188 -16.95 -5.60 14.91
CA ASN A 188 -17.23 -4.61 15.96
C ASN A 188 -18.45 -4.97 16.81
N ASP A 189 -18.71 -6.27 16.99
CA ASP A 189 -19.76 -6.80 17.88
C ASP A 189 -19.19 -6.94 19.30
N PRO A 190 -19.56 -6.11 20.29
CA PRO A 190 -19.03 -6.19 21.65
C PRO A 190 -19.26 -7.54 22.33
N HIS A 191 -20.22 -8.34 21.86
CA HIS A 191 -20.54 -9.68 22.37
C HIS A 191 -20.00 -10.80 21.46
N GLY A 192 -19.25 -10.46 20.41
CA GLY A 192 -18.63 -11.42 19.51
C GLY A 192 -17.74 -12.43 20.23
N LEU A 193 -17.86 -13.70 19.84
CA LEU A 193 -17.14 -14.82 20.45
C LEU A 193 -15.69 -14.95 19.94
N ILE A 194 -15.37 -14.32 18.80
CA ILE A 194 -14.04 -14.29 18.22
C ILE A 194 -13.47 -12.88 18.39
N GLY A 195 -12.24 -12.75 18.84
CA GLY A 195 -11.48 -11.51 18.85
C GLY A 195 -10.48 -11.44 17.69
N LEU A 196 -10.12 -10.23 17.26
CA LEU A 196 -9.13 -9.98 16.22
C LEU A 196 -8.20 -8.84 16.63
N HIS A 197 -6.90 -9.13 16.68
CA HIS A 197 -5.84 -8.12 16.58
C HIS A 197 -5.48 -7.97 15.10
N ALA A 198 -5.91 -6.88 14.48
CA ALA A 198 -5.85 -6.66 13.03
C ALA A 198 -4.59 -5.92 12.56
N VAL A 199 -3.73 -5.44 13.45
CA VAL A 199 -2.50 -4.71 13.11
C VAL A 199 -1.30 -5.34 13.79
N ASP A 200 -0.19 -5.48 13.07
CA ASP A 200 1.07 -5.91 13.64
C ASP A 200 1.55 -4.93 14.72
N SER A 201 2.23 -5.43 15.73
CA SER A 201 2.98 -4.63 16.70
C SER A 201 4.32 -4.20 16.11
N GLN A 202 5.03 -3.30 16.79
CA GLN A 202 6.41 -2.97 16.41
C GLN A 202 7.39 -4.13 16.68
N SER A 203 7.05 -5.08 17.56
CA SER A 203 7.95 -6.20 17.85
C SER A 203 7.94 -7.28 16.79
N GLY A 204 6.87 -7.45 16.01
CA GLY A 204 6.80 -8.50 15.00
C GLY A 204 5.40 -8.74 14.40
N PRO A 205 5.27 -9.79 13.56
CA PRO A 205 4.01 -10.17 12.91
C PRO A 205 2.99 -10.70 13.94
N SER A 206 2.20 -9.82 14.54
CA SER A 206 1.36 -10.14 15.71
C SER A 206 -0.16 -10.16 15.43
N ILE A 207 -0.57 -10.00 14.17
CA ILE A 207 -1.98 -10.15 13.77
C ILE A 207 -2.43 -11.58 14.07
N ARG A 208 -3.58 -11.71 14.74
CA ARG A 208 -4.13 -13.01 15.14
C ARG A 208 -5.59 -12.91 15.53
N PHE A 209 -6.29 -14.03 15.38
CA PHE A 209 -7.59 -14.29 15.99
C PHE A 209 -7.40 -14.85 17.40
N VAL A 210 -8.27 -14.45 18.32
CA VAL A 210 -8.24 -14.83 19.75
C VAL A 210 -9.66 -15.11 20.22
N LEU A 211 -9.84 -15.58 21.46
CA LEU A 211 -11.19 -15.64 22.04
C LEU A 211 -11.71 -14.22 22.24
N GLY A 212 -13.00 -13.99 21.97
CA GLY A 212 -13.62 -12.68 22.19
C GLY A 212 -13.44 -12.18 23.63
N ALA A 213 -13.45 -13.11 24.61
CA ALA A 213 -13.22 -12.82 26.02
C ALA A 213 -11.84 -12.18 26.32
N GLU A 214 -10.83 -12.37 25.47
CA GLU A 214 -9.49 -11.79 25.66
C GLU A 214 -9.44 -10.28 25.35
N ILE A 215 -10.44 -9.75 24.64
CA ILE A 215 -10.53 -8.33 24.29
C ILE A 215 -11.66 -7.73 25.12
N PRO A 216 -11.46 -6.79 26.06
CA PRO A 216 -12.57 -6.19 26.81
C PRO A 216 -13.65 -5.59 25.89
N PRO A 217 -14.96 -5.76 26.17
CA PRO A 217 -16.03 -5.20 25.33
C PRO A 217 -15.91 -3.69 25.15
N SER A 218 -15.46 -2.98 26.19
CA SER A 218 -15.20 -1.53 26.20
C SER A 218 -14.14 -1.08 25.19
N ASN A 219 -13.29 -1.99 24.72
CA ASN A 219 -12.26 -1.71 23.72
C ASN A 219 -12.79 -1.80 22.28
N VAL A 220 -14.02 -2.32 22.09
CA VAL A 220 -14.67 -2.46 20.79
C VAL A 220 -15.47 -1.18 20.51
N LYS A 221 -14.88 -0.29 19.69
CA LYS A 221 -15.56 0.90 19.17
C LYS A 221 -16.17 0.59 17.81
N GLU A 222 -17.24 1.29 17.43
CA GLU A 222 -17.87 1.16 16.10
C GLU A 222 -16.87 1.40 14.96
N SER A 223 -15.88 2.28 15.19
CA SER A 223 -14.82 2.61 14.23
C SER A 223 -13.53 1.82 14.43
N SER A 224 -13.49 0.84 15.36
CA SER A 224 -12.27 0.09 15.62
C SER A 224 -11.89 -0.74 14.40
N ARG A 225 -10.63 -0.61 13.98
CA ARG A 225 -10.04 -1.35 12.85
C ARG A 225 -8.75 -2.09 13.23
N SER A 226 -8.34 -1.99 14.49
CA SER A 226 -7.07 -2.54 14.97
C SER A 226 -7.26 -3.66 15.99
N ILE A 227 -8.26 -3.54 16.86
CA ILE A 227 -8.60 -4.54 17.87
C ILE A 227 -10.12 -4.60 17.96
N THR A 228 -10.72 -5.75 17.70
CA THR A 228 -12.18 -5.87 17.66
C THR A 228 -12.66 -7.26 18.07
N ARG A 229 -13.97 -7.37 18.32
CA ARG A 229 -14.69 -8.62 18.47
C ARG A 229 -15.60 -8.85 17.25
N ILE A 230 -15.80 -10.11 16.93
CA ILE A 230 -16.50 -10.59 15.73
C ILE A 230 -17.57 -11.57 16.18
N GLY A 231 -18.82 -11.22 15.92
CA GLY A 231 -19.98 -12.09 16.04
C GLY A 231 -20.24 -12.85 14.76
N GLY A 232 -21.05 -13.89 14.85
CA GLY A 232 -21.48 -14.71 13.73
C GLY A 232 -22.36 -15.85 14.24
N ASP A 233 -23.13 -16.45 13.33
CA ASP A 233 -24.08 -17.50 13.68
C ASP A 233 -23.34 -18.84 13.71
N ILE A 234 -22.51 -19.04 14.75
CA ILE A 234 -21.70 -20.24 14.95
C ILE A 234 -21.94 -20.89 16.31
N PRO A 235 -21.91 -22.24 16.42
CA PRO A 235 -21.99 -22.91 17.70
C PRO A 235 -20.79 -22.56 18.60
N PRO A 236 -20.98 -22.21 19.89
CA PRO A 236 -19.88 -21.87 20.80
C PRO A 236 -18.78 -22.94 20.87
N ARG A 237 -19.15 -24.22 20.76
CA ARG A 237 -18.22 -25.37 20.75
C ARG A 237 -17.24 -25.37 19.57
N GLN A 238 -17.54 -24.65 18.48
CA GLN A 238 -16.69 -24.57 17.29
C GLN A 238 -15.72 -23.39 17.31
N VAL A 239 -15.97 -22.38 18.16
CA VAL A 239 -15.21 -21.12 18.19
C VAL A 239 -13.70 -21.35 18.29
N VAL A 240 -13.26 -22.19 19.23
CA VAL A 240 -11.83 -22.49 19.44
C VAL A 240 -11.20 -23.16 18.20
N LYS A 241 -11.93 -24.07 17.55
CA LYS A 241 -11.45 -24.75 16.34
C LYS A 241 -11.35 -23.78 15.16
N ILE A 242 -12.35 -22.91 14.99
CA ILE A 242 -12.35 -21.87 13.96
C ILE A 242 -11.17 -20.90 14.18
N ILE A 243 -10.93 -20.46 15.41
CA ILE A 243 -9.80 -19.57 15.72
C ILE A 243 -8.46 -20.23 15.40
N ALA A 244 -8.27 -21.49 15.82
CA ALA A 244 -7.04 -22.23 15.55
C ALA A 244 -6.79 -22.36 14.04
N GLU A 245 -7.83 -22.75 13.28
CA GLU A 245 -7.75 -22.89 11.84
C GLU A 245 -7.54 -21.53 11.13
N ALA A 246 -8.24 -20.48 11.56
CA ALA A 246 -8.07 -19.13 11.01
C ALA A 246 -6.64 -18.60 11.20
N ASN A 247 -6.03 -18.85 12.37
CA ASN A 247 -4.64 -18.50 12.62
C ASN A 247 -3.66 -19.35 11.79
N CYS A 248 -3.95 -20.64 11.56
CA CYS A 248 -3.18 -21.50 10.67
C CYS A 248 -3.19 -20.98 9.23
N LEU A 249 -4.39 -20.66 8.71
CA LEU A 249 -4.60 -20.08 7.38
C LEU A 249 -3.92 -18.71 7.25
N LEU A 250 -4.06 -17.84 8.25
CA LEU A 250 -3.40 -16.53 8.27
C LEU A 250 -1.88 -16.69 8.21
N THR A 251 -1.29 -17.54 9.06
CA THR A 251 0.16 -17.76 9.10
C THR A 251 0.66 -18.28 7.76
N THR A 252 0.01 -19.31 7.23
CA THR A 252 0.35 -19.91 5.93
C THR A 252 0.27 -18.87 4.80
N ARG A 253 -0.80 -18.07 4.77
CA ARG A 253 -0.99 -17.01 3.77
C ARG A 253 0.13 -15.98 3.87
N ARG A 254 0.45 -15.50 5.07
CA ARG A 254 1.52 -14.52 5.31
C ARG A 254 2.89 -15.04 4.87
N GLU A 255 3.23 -16.28 5.20
CA GLU A 255 4.50 -16.91 4.82
C GLU A 255 4.66 -17.10 3.31
N LYS A 256 3.60 -17.57 2.64
CA LYS A 256 3.62 -17.84 1.20
C LYS A 256 3.57 -16.56 0.36
N THR A 257 2.77 -15.58 0.79
CA THR A 257 2.60 -14.31 0.07
C THR A 257 3.61 -13.24 0.47
N LYS A 258 4.45 -13.50 1.49
CA LYS A 258 5.40 -12.52 2.05
C LYS A 258 4.74 -11.23 2.51
N ASP A 259 3.51 -11.33 3.02
CA ASP A 259 2.65 -10.20 3.44
C ASP A 259 2.24 -9.22 2.31
N THR A 260 2.56 -9.50 1.05
CA THR A 260 2.33 -8.63 -0.12
C THR A 260 0.90 -8.09 -0.23
N PHE A 261 -0.09 -8.91 0.07
CA PHE A 261 -1.49 -8.54 -0.12
C PHE A 261 -2.14 -7.93 1.13
N MET A 262 -1.37 -7.74 2.21
CA MET A 262 -1.84 -7.04 3.40
C MET A 262 -1.46 -5.57 3.31
N THR A 263 -2.37 -4.67 3.68
CA THR A 263 -2.09 -3.23 3.65
C THR A 263 -0.93 -2.91 4.58
N ALA A 264 0.12 -2.24 4.08
CA ALA A 264 1.15 -1.72 4.98
C ALA A 264 0.56 -0.67 5.94
N PHE A 265 1.10 -0.68 7.15
CA PHE A 265 0.68 0.17 8.24
C PHE A 265 1.89 0.92 8.79
N LYS A 266 1.63 2.11 9.34
CA LYS A 266 2.67 3.02 9.83
C LYS A 266 3.62 2.39 10.85
N GLY A 267 4.90 2.74 10.69
CA GLY A 267 6.00 2.30 11.53
C GLY A 267 6.62 0.97 11.06
N LEU A 268 7.92 0.84 11.29
CA LEU A 268 8.70 -0.35 11.00
C LEU A 268 8.68 -1.31 12.19
N ARG A 269 8.68 -2.61 11.90
CA ARG A 269 8.92 -3.66 12.90
C ARG A 269 10.41 -3.78 13.19
N LYS A 270 10.75 -4.35 14.34
CA LYS A 270 12.15 -4.63 14.73
C LYS A 270 12.90 -5.52 13.74
N ASP A 271 12.20 -6.34 12.96
CA ASP A 271 12.77 -7.21 11.93
C ASP A 271 12.98 -6.51 10.57
N GLY A 272 12.85 -5.18 10.53
CA GLY A 272 13.09 -4.39 9.32
C GLY A 272 11.99 -4.52 8.27
N ARG A 273 10.77 -4.95 8.64
CA ARG A 273 9.61 -4.98 7.73
C ARG A 273 8.55 -3.98 8.14
N TYR A 274 7.76 -3.52 7.18
CA TYR A 274 6.56 -2.75 7.50
C TYR A 274 5.60 -3.55 8.36
N ARG A 275 4.95 -2.86 9.31
CA ARG A 275 3.79 -3.41 9.99
C ARG A 275 2.69 -3.62 8.97
N ARG A 276 1.89 -4.67 9.14
CA ARG A 276 0.74 -4.95 8.28
C ARG A 276 -0.57 -4.70 9.01
N ARG A 277 -1.63 -4.50 8.23
CA ARG A 277 -3.02 -4.51 8.70
C ARG A 277 -3.81 -5.53 7.89
N LEU A 278 -4.54 -6.40 8.60
CA LEU A 278 -5.56 -7.28 8.04
C LEU A 278 -6.88 -6.52 8.01
N ASP A 279 -7.43 -6.27 6.83
CA ASP A 279 -8.75 -5.64 6.72
C ASP A 279 -9.88 -6.63 7.02
N PHE A 280 -11.10 -6.11 7.22
CA PHE A 280 -12.25 -6.94 7.56
C PHE A 280 -12.72 -7.83 6.41
N SER A 281 -12.44 -7.47 5.16
CA SER A 281 -12.75 -8.34 4.01
C SER A 281 -11.88 -9.59 4.06
N GLN A 282 -10.56 -9.39 4.24
CA GLN A 282 -9.59 -10.47 4.38
C GLN A 282 -9.85 -11.33 5.62
N ALA A 283 -10.15 -10.70 6.77
CA ALA A 283 -10.47 -11.42 7.99
C ALA A 283 -11.74 -12.28 7.81
N ARG A 284 -12.78 -11.74 7.15
CA ARG A 284 -14.03 -12.48 6.86
C ARG A 284 -13.77 -13.70 5.98
N GLU A 285 -12.96 -13.54 4.93
CA GLU A 285 -12.58 -14.63 4.05
C GLU A 285 -11.85 -15.75 4.79
N ILE A 286 -10.86 -15.39 5.62
CA ILE A 286 -10.12 -16.36 6.45
C ILE A 286 -11.07 -17.08 7.41
N LEU A 287 -12.00 -16.37 8.05
CA LEU A 287 -12.98 -16.98 8.96
C LEU A 287 -13.95 -17.92 8.23
N ASN A 288 -14.37 -17.59 7.01
CA ASN A 288 -15.21 -18.47 6.20
C ASN A 288 -14.47 -19.74 5.79
N LEU A 289 -13.22 -19.62 5.32
CA LEU A 289 -12.38 -20.78 5.02
C LEU A 289 -12.18 -21.65 6.25
N ALA A 290 -11.88 -21.04 7.40
CA ALA A 290 -11.69 -21.75 8.65
C ALA A 290 -12.95 -22.51 9.09
N ALA A 291 -14.11 -21.85 9.07
CA ALA A 291 -15.38 -22.46 9.45
C ALA A 291 -15.77 -23.63 8.52
N ARG A 292 -15.49 -23.54 7.21
CA ARG A 292 -15.65 -24.65 6.26
C ARG A 292 -14.72 -25.81 6.60
N ASN A 293 -13.43 -25.54 6.83
CA ASN A 293 -12.43 -26.58 7.09
C ASN A 293 -12.71 -27.36 8.39
N VAL A 294 -13.35 -26.73 9.39
CA VAL A 294 -13.74 -27.39 10.65
C VAL A 294 -15.17 -27.97 10.63
N GLY A 295 -15.86 -27.95 9.48
CA GLY A 295 -17.19 -28.53 9.31
C GLY A 295 -18.32 -27.78 10.01
N THR A 296 -18.22 -26.44 10.07
CA THR A 296 -19.28 -25.55 10.59
C THR A 296 -20.11 -24.91 9.47
N MET A 297 -19.66 -25.03 8.22
CA MET A 297 -20.38 -24.72 6.99
C MET A 297 -20.32 -25.89 6.03
#